data_AF-A0A7R9W900-F1
#
_entry.id   AF-A0A7R9W900-F1
#
_cell.length_a   1.000
_cell.length_b   1.000
_cell.length_c   1.000
_cell.angle_alpha   90.00
_cell.angle_beta   90.00
_cell.angle_gamma   90.00
#
_symmetry.space_group_name_H-M   'P 1'
#
loop_
_entity.id
_entity.type
_entity.pdbx_description
1 polymer ?
#
loop_
_entity_poly.entity_id
_entity_poly.type
_entity_poly.pdbx_seq_one_letter_code
_entity_poly.pdbx_strand_id
1 'polypeptide(L)'
;AEGEVSQGAAEEAEALSRQVINQKGVQIADKFRAYSVLMDSVANRDRMLEGLEIGLDLLRQCGCRFPKSSAGIMFQTLRGIAKAKSKVKMYCNIETLEALPKINDPFRIGMMGILHKILPYTYMSRTEYLPLFIMRNLFWTMKYGYSIYSASAFAWMGTIFSGLGDVQTAKAYAEHAIRIIET
;
A
#
# COMPACT_ATOMS: atom_id res chain seq x y z
N ALA A 1 -32.75 10.44 2.69
CA ALA A 1 -32.10 11.69 3.14
C ALA A 1 -30.58 11.54 3.25
N GLU A 2 -29.99 11.05 4.35
CA GLU A 2 -28.51 11.00 4.50
C GLU A 2 -27.83 10.03 3.51
N GLY A 3 -28.43 8.87 3.25
CA GLY A 3 -27.91 7.90 2.27
C GLY A 3 -27.90 8.43 0.82
N GLU A 4 -28.97 9.11 0.40
CA GLU A 4 -29.08 9.67 -0.96
C GLU A 4 -28.12 10.85 -1.19
N VAL A 5 -27.94 11.71 -0.18
CA VAL A 5 -26.96 12.81 -0.23
C VAL A 5 -25.52 12.25 -0.30
N SER A 6 -25.22 11.18 0.44
CA SER A 6 -23.90 10.54 0.40
C SER A 6 -23.61 9.86 -0.95
N GLN A 7 -24.65 9.31 -1.59
CA GLN A 7 -24.52 8.66 -2.88
C GLN A 7 -24.33 9.67 -4.02
N GLY A 8 -25.09 10.77 -4.02
CA GLY A 8 -24.94 11.84 -5.01
C GLY A 8 -23.54 12.48 -4.98
N ALA A 9 -22.98 12.72 -3.77
CA ALA A 9 -21.62 13.23 -3.63
C ALA A 9 -20.56 12.24 -4.12
N ALA A 10 -20.76 10.94 -3.93
CA ALA A 10 -19.86 9.90 -4.43
C ALA A 10 -19.87 9.82 -5.96
N GLU A 11 -21.05 9.90 -6.59
CA GLU A 11 -21.18 9.91 -8.05
C GLU A 11 -20.51 11.13 -8.69
N GLU A 12 -20.68 12.32 -8.09
CA GLU A 12 -20.00 13.54 -8.54
C GLU A 12 -18.48 13.44 -8.39
N ALA A 13 -18.00 12.95 -7.24
CA ALA A 13 -16.58 12.73 -6.99
C ALA A 13 -15.97 11.72 -7.98
N GLU A 14 -16.70 10.65 -8.31
CA GLU A 14 -16.31 9.68 -9.33
C GLU A 14 -16.14 10.35 -10.70
N ALA A 15 -17.15 11.11 -11.15
CA ALA A 15 -17.14 11.78 -12.44
C ALA A 15 -15.98 12.78 -12.59
N LEU A 16 -15.80 13.66 -11.59
CA LEU A 16 -14.71 14.64 -11.58
C LEU A 16 -13.34 13.98 -11.55
N SER A 17 -13.18 12.92 -10.76
CA SER A 17 -11.91 12.18 -10.69
C SER A 17 -11.55 11.55 -12.03
N ARG A 18 -12.52 10.93 -12.71
CA ARG A 18 -12.33 10.37 -14.06
C ARG A 18 -11.96 11.45 -15.07
N GLN A 19 -12.57 12.64 -14.99
CA GLN A 19 -12.22 13.77 -15.86
C GLN A 19 -10.75 14.16 -15.69
N VAL A 20 -10.28 14.34 -14.45
CA VAL A 20 -8.88 14.69 -14.16
C VAL A 20 -7.92 13.59 -14.62
N ILE A 21 -8.24 12.32 -14.36
CA ILE A 21 -7.41 11.18 -14.77
C ILE A 21 -7.24 11.12 -16.30
N ASN A 22 -8.29 11.44 -17.05
CA ASN A 22 -8.30 11.39 -18.51
C ASN A 22 -7.66 12.61 -19.18
N GLN A 23 -7.25 13.64 -18.42
CA GLN A 23 -6.54 14.80 -18.99
C GLN A 23 -5.22 14.36 -19.65
N LYS A 24 -5.04 14.75 -20.91
CA LYS A 24 -3.80 14.51 -21.66
C LYS A 24 -2.72 15.49 -21.23
N GLY A 25 -1.46 15.09 -21.33
CA GLY A 25 -0.30 15.94 -21.01
C GLY A 25 0.00 16.11 -19.51
N VAL A 26 -0.89 15.67 -18.62
CA VAL A 26 -0.66 15.66 -17.16
C VAL A 26 0.06 14.37 -16.76
N GLN A 27 1.13 14.48 -15.98
CA GLN A 27 1.89 13.32 -15.53
C GLN A 27 1.07 12.46 -14.57
N ILE A 28 1.33 11.15 -14.55
CA ILE A 28 0.63 10.22 -13.66
C ILE A 28 0.85 10.56 -12.17
N ALA A 29 2.00 11.15 -11.84
CA ALA A 29 2.33 11.59 -10.48
C ALA A 29 1.33 12.64 -9.97
N ASP A 30 0.90 13.55 -10.84
CA ASP A 30 -0.05 14.62 -10.50
C ASP A 30 -1.49 14.09 -10.34
N LYS A 31 -1.76 12.86 -10.80
CA LYS A 31 -3.08 12.23 -10.78
C LYS A 31 -3.33 11.35 -9.56
N PHE A 32 -2.33 11.09 -8.71
CA PHE A 32 -2.48 10.19 -7.56
C PHE A 32 -3.64 10.58 -6.62
N ARG A 33 -3.86 11.88 -6.43
CA ARG A 33 -4.98 12.38 -5.62
C ARG A 33 -6.33 12.07 -6.28
N ALA A 34 -6.47 12.31 -7.58
CA ALA A 34 -7.70 11.99 -8.31
C ALA A 34 -7.97 10.48 -8.29
N TYR A 35 -6.95 9.65 -8.45
CA TYR A 35 -7.10 8.19 -8.28
C TYR A 35 -7.53 7.81 -6.85
N SER A 36 -6.96 8.43 -5.82
CA SER A 36 -7.35 8.12 -4.43
C SER A 36 -8.82 8.46 -4.16
N VAL A 37 -9.30 9.59 -4.68
CA VAL A 37 -10.72 9.99 -4.59
C VAL A 37 -11.60 9.04 -5.39
N LEU A 38 -11.19 8.68 -6.61
CA LEU A 38 -11.93 7.71 -7.42
C LEU A 38 -12.06 6.34 -6.72
N MET A 39 -10.98 5.87 -6.10
CA MET A 39 -11.01 4.62 -5.35
C MET A 39 -12.01 4.70 -4.19
N ASP A 40 -12.04 5.80 -3.42
CA ASP A 40 -13.01 5.98 -2.34
C ASP A 40 -14.45 6.11 -2.83
N SER A 41 -14.68 6.89 -3.89
CA SER A 41 -16.01 7.16 -4.41
C SER A 41 -16.67 5.90 -4.96
N VAL A 42 -15.85 5.04 -5.57
CA VAL A 42 -16.28 3.75 -6.09
C VAL A 42 -16.40 2.72 -4.97
N ALA A 43 -15.50 2.71 -3.99
CA ALA A 43 -15.46 1.69 -2.93
C ALA A 43 -16.51 1.88 -1.83
N ASN A 44 -17.78 1.82 -2.22
CA ASN A 44 -18.89 1.58 -1.31
C ASN A 44 -19.03 0.07 -1.01
N ARG A 45 -19.95 -0.31 -0.10
CA ARG A 45 -20.06 -1.69 0.44
C ARG A 45 -20.09 -2.78 -0.65
N ASP A 46 -20.68 -2.50 -1.81
CA ASP A 46 -20.85 -3.49 -2.89
C ASP A 46 -19.77 -3.41 -3.99
N ARG A 47 -18.92 -2.37 -3.97
CA ARG A 47 -17.95 -2.04 -5.03
C ARG A 47 -16.50 -1.97 -4.54
N MET A 48 -16.19 -2.58 -3.39
CA MET A 48 -14.82 -2.67 -2.85
C MET A 48 -13.82 -3.30 -3.83
N LEU A 49 -14.25 -4.29 -4.63
CA LEU A 49 -13.41 -4.92 -5.64
C LEU A 49 -13.00 -3.93 -6.74
N GLU A 50 -13.91 -3.06 -7.16
CA GLU A 50 -13.64 -2.08 -8.22
C GLU A 50 -12.62 -1.03 -7.75
N GLY A 51 -12.70 -0.57 -6.49
CA GLY A 51 -11.68 0.28 -5.87
C GLY A 51 -10.29 -0.38 -5.83
N LEU A 52 -10.22 -1.68 -5.52
CA LEU A 52 -8.99 -2.48 -5.59
C LEU A 52 -8.46 -2.56 -7.04
N GLU A 53 -9.32 -2.82 -8.02
CA GLU A 53 -8.93 -2.94 -9.43
C GLU A 53 -8.38 -1.62 -9.99
N ILE A 54 -8.97 -0.47 -9.62
CA ILE A 54 -8.46 0.86 -9.97
C ILE A 54 -7.04 1.06 -9.41
N GLY A 55 -6.81 0.72 -8.13
CA GLY A 55 -5.48 0.82 -7.52
C GLY A 55 -4.45 -0.10 -8.18
N LEU A 56 -4.81 -1.35 -8.45
CA LEU A 56 -3.96 -2.31 -9.14
C LEU A 56 -3.61 -1.85 -10.56
N ASP A 57 -4.57 -1.27 -11.27
CA ASP A 57 -4.36 -0.71 -12.60
C ASP A 57 -3.37 0.46 -12.56
N LEU A 58 -3.57 1.42 -11.66
CA LEU A 58 -2.66 2.54 -11.47
C LEU A 58 -1.24 2.07 -11.13
N LEU A 59 -1.09 1.13 -10.19
CA LEU A 59 0.20 0.57 -9.83
C LEU A 59 0.86 -0.07 -11.06
N ARG A 60 0.11 -0.78 -11.90
CA ARG A 60 0.58 -1.36 -13.16
C ARG A 60 1.04 -0.31 -14.16
N GLN A 61 0.29 0.78 -14.33
CA GLN A 61 0.67 1.91 -15.20
C GLN A 61 1.99 2.54 -14.74
N CYS A 62 2.21 2.61 -13.44
CA CYS A 62 3.46 3.05 -12.81
C CYS A 62 4.58 1.99 -12.76
N GLY A 63 4.43 0.87 -13.48
CA GLY A 63 5.44 -0.19 -13.57
C GLY A 63 5.47 -1.18 -12.39
N CYS A 64 4.54 -1.08 -11.44
CA CYS A 64 4.42 -1.97 -10.31
C CYS A 64 3.33 -3.04 -10.56
N ARG A 65 3.76 -4.24 -10.97
CA ARG A 65 2.84 -5.35 -11.25
C ARG A 65 2.73 -6.33 -10.08
N PHE A 66 1.54 -6.92 -9.96
CA PHE A 66 1.22 -8.01 -9.04
C PHE A 66 0.72 -9.23 -9.83
N PRO A 67 0.97 -10.46 -9.33
CA PRO A 67 0.48 -11.67 -9.96
C PRO A 67 -1.04 -11.75 -9.88
N LYS A 68 -1.69 -12.27 -10.93
CA LYS A 68 -3.15 -12.44 -10.98
C LYS A 68 -3.61 -13.83 -10.55
N SER A 69 -2.76 -14.85 -10.71
CA SER A 69 -3.08 -16.23 -10.35
C SER A 69 -2.80 -16.49 -8.87
N SER A 70 -3.65 -17.30 -8.22
CA SER A 70 -3.49 -17.67 -6.81
C SER A 70 -2.14 -18.31 -6.52
N ALA A 71 -1.65 -19.17 -7.43
CA ALA A 71 -0.31 -19.76 -7.32
C ALA A 71 0.81 -18.72 -7.38
N GLY A 72 0.69 -17.72 -8.26
CA GLY A 72 1.66 -16.63 -8.37
C GLY A 72 1.65 -15.73 -7.13
N ILE A 73 0.46 -15.45 -6.58
CA ILE A 73 0.30 -14.70 -5.33
C ILE A 73 0.97 -15.46 -4.19
N MET A 74 0.63 -16.74 -3.98
CA MET A 74 1.20 -17.59 -2.94
C MET A 74 2.73 -17.66 -3.04
N PHE A 75 3.28 -17.91 -4.22
CA PHE A 75 4.72 -17.99 -4.43
C PHE A 75 5.43 -16.69 -4.06
N GLN A 76 4.92 -15.54 -4.52
CA GLN A 76 5.51 -14.25 -4.19
C GLN A 76 5.36 -13.89 -2.72
N THR A 77 4.26 -14.30 -2.09
CA THR A 77 4.02 -14.12 -0.66
C THR A 77 5.05 -14.88 0.16
N LEU A 78 5.21 -16.18 -0.09
CA LEU A 78 6.20 -17.01 0.63
C LEU A 78 7.63 -16.49 0.44
N ARG A 79 8.00 -16.13 -0.79
CA ARG A 79 9.33 -15.57 -1.09
C ARG A 79 9.57 -14.24 -0.36
N GLY A 80 8.54 -13.40 -0.31
CA GLY A 80 8.61 -12.11 0.38
C GLY A 80 8.75 -12.28 1.90
N ILE A 81 7.98 -13.18 2.50
CA ILE A 81 8.05 -13.50 3.94
C ILE A 81 9.44 -14.04 4.27
N ALA A 82 9.95 -15.01 3.50
CA ALA A 82 11.28 -15.56 3.69
C ALA A 82 12.38 -14.48 3.61
N LYS A 83 12.26 -13.54 2.65
CA LYS A 83 13.19 -12.41 2.51
C LYS A 83 13.09 -11.44 3.69
N ALA A 84 11.89 -11.11 4.14
CA ALA A 84 11.68 -10.21 5.27
C ALA A 84 12.19 -10.81 6.58
N LYS A 85 12.00 -12.12 6.78
CA LYS A 85 12.53 -12.86 7.93
C LYS A 85 14.05 -12.91 7.91
N SER A 86 14.65 -13.32 6.79
CA SER A 86 16.12 -13.42 6.70
C SER A 86 16.84 -12.09 6.87
N LYS A 87 16.16 -10.98 6.54
CA LYS A 87 16.69 -9.62 6.68
C LYS A 87 16.20 -8.87 7.92
N VAL A 88 15.49 -9.52 8.85
CA VAL A 88 14.91 -8.82 10.02
C VAL A 88 15.96 -8.03 10.81
N LYS A 89 17.14 -8.60 11.03
CA LYS A 89 18.24 -7.93 11.75
C LYS A 89 18.72 -6.66 11.05
N MET A 90 18.70 -6.64 9.72
CA MET A 90 19.10 -5.48 8.92
C MET A 90 17.95 -4.47 8.83
N TYR A 91 16.73 -4.91 8.54
CA TYR A 91 15.58 -4.03 8.37
C TYR A 91 15.15 -3.38 9.68
N CYS A 92 15.30 -4.07 10.81
CA CYS A 92 14.89 -3.57 12.13
C CYS A 92 16.06 -3.01 12.96
N ASN A 93 17.21 -2.72 12.33
CA ASN A 93 18.34 -2.04 12.98
C ASN A 93 18.10 -0.52 12.99
N ILE A 94 18.33 0.12 14.14
CA ILE A 94 18.23 1.57 14.30
C ILE A 94 19.20 2.33 13.38
N GLU A 95 20.44 1.85 13.23
CA GLU A 95 21.46 2.47 12.37
C GLU A 95 21.02 2.44 10.90
N THR A 96 20.29 1.40 10.50
CA THR A 96 19.73 1.31 9.16
C THR A 96 18.63 2.33 8.96
N LEU A 97 17.81 2.61 9.98
CA LEU A 97 16.78 3.65 9.91
C LEU A 97 17.40 5.04 9.78
N GLU A 98 18.37 5.36 10.63
CA GLU A 98 19.08 6.66 10.62
C GLU A 98 19.81 6.91 9.29
N ALA A 99 20.29 5.85 8.65
CA ALA A 99 20.95 5.92 7.35
C ALA A 99 19.98 6.01 6.16
N LEU A 100 18.69 5.67 6.33
CA LEU A 100 17.73 5.74 5.24
C LEU A 100 17.36 7.20 4.95
N PRO A 101 17.48 7.67 3.70
CA PRO A 101 17.10 9.03 3.36
C PRO A 101 15.58 9.22 3.47
N LYS A 102 15.13 10.45 3.70
CA LYS A 102 13.73 10.79 3.47
C LYS A 102 13.44 10.74 1.98
N ILE A 103 12.36 10.07 1.58
CA ILE A 103 11.90 10.12 0.19
C ILE A 103 11.33 11.52 -0.07
N ASN A 104 11.92 12.24 -1.02
CA ASN A 104 11.42 13.53 -1.52
C ASN A 104 10.80 13.45 -2.92
N ASP A 105 10.88 12.29 -3.58
CA ASP A 105 10.30 12.05 -4.90
C ASP A 105 8.77 11.89 -4.79
N PRO A 106 7.96 12.84 -5.29
CA PRO A 106 6.50 12.78 -5.19
C PRO A 106 5.90 11.54 -5.84
N PHE A 107 6.54 11.02 -6.89
CA PHE A 107 6.06 9.83 -7.57
C PHE A 107 6.15 8.60 -6.66
N ARG A 108 7.28 8.44 -5.94
CA ARG A 108 7.46 7.32 -5.00
C ARG A 108 6.54 7.42 -3.79
N ILE A 109 6.39 8.64 -3.25
CA ILE A 109 5.46 8.89 -2.14
C ILE A 109 4.04 8.53 -2.58
N GLY A 110 3.62 8.99 -3.75
CA GLY A 110 2.30 8.67 -4.30
C GLY A 110 2.08 7.17 -4.50
N MET A 111 3.06 6.45 -5.05
CA MET A 111 3.00 4.99 -5.20
C MET A 111 2.87 4.25 -3.86
N MET A 112 3.62 4.67 -2.84
CA MET A 112 3.50 4.10 -1.49
C MET A 112 2.15 4.46 -0.84
N GLY A 113 1.64 5.66 -1.12
CA GLY A 113 0.31 6.08 -0.69
C GLY A 113 -0.80 5.25 -1.30
N ILE A 114 -0.73 4.93 -2.59
CA ILE A 114 -1.69 4.03 -3.25
C ILE A 114 -1.62 2.62 -2.65
N LEU A 115 -0.41 2.08 -2.38
CA LEU A 115 -0.27 0.79 -1.70
C LEU A 115 -0.87 0.77 -0.30
N HIS A 116 -0.84 1.89 0.42
CA HIS A 116 -1.48 1.99 1.72
C HIS A 116 -3.01 2.14 1.57
N LYS A 117 -3.45 3.00 0.64
CA LYS A 117 -4.85 3.28 0.34
C LYS A 117 -5.61 2.03 -0.08
N ILE A 118 -4.96 1.11 -0.78
CA ILE A 118 -5.60 -0.11 -1.29
C ILE A 118 -5.91 -1.16 -0.21
N LEU A 119 -5.28 -1.07 0.97
CA LEU A 119 -5.35 -2.12 2.01
C LEU A 119 -6.79 -2.40 2.49
N PRO A 120 -7.63 -1.41 2.81
CA PRO A 120 -9.03 -1.65 3.23
C PRO A 120 -9.84 -2.38 2.16
N TYR A 121 -9.74 -1.96 0.89
CA TYR A 121 -10.46 -2.59 -0.21
C TYR A 121 -10.00 -4.04 -0.40
N THR A 122 -8.69 -4.26 -0.27
CA THR A 122 -8.08 -5.59 -0.35
C THR A 122 -8.56 -6.49 0.78
N TYR A 123 -8.64 -5.97 2.00
CA TYR A 123 -9.13 -6.72 3.15
C TYR A 123 -10.61 -7.13 3.01
N MET A 124 -11.41 -6.30 2.34
CA MET A 124 -12.85 -6.57 2.13
C MET A 124 -13.15 -7.39 0.87
N SER A 125 -12.28 -7.40 -0.14
CA SER A 125 -12.56 -8.05 -1.43
C SER A 125 -11.60 -9.17 -1.82
N ARG A 126 -10.29 -9.07 -1.52
CA ARG A 126 -9.24 -9.99 -1.99
C ARG A 126 -8.05 -10.09 -1.00
N THR A 127 -8.30 -10.64 0.19
CA THR A 127 -7.33 -10.69 1.30
C THR A 127 -6.00 -11.34 0.94
N GLU A 128 -5.94 -12.20 -0.07
CA GLU A 128 -4.71 -12.87 -0.50
C GLU A 128 -3.63 -11.91 -1.03
N TYR A 129 -3.99 -10.69 -1.46
CA TYR A 129 -3.04 -9.68 -1.91
C TYR A 129 -2.40 -8.87 -0.77
N LEU A 130 -2.99 -8.85 0.43
CA LEU A 130 -2.53 -8.01 1.54
C LEU A 130 -1.02 -8.19 1.82
N PRO A 131 -0.49 -9.42 1.96
CA PRO A 131 0.93 -9.60 2.23
C PRO A 131 1.81 -9.01 1.13
N LEU A 132 1.38 -9.08 -0.14
CA LEU A 132 2.15 -8.56 -1.27
C LEU A 132 2.26 -7.04 -1.22
N PHE A 133 1.18 -6.33 -0.87
CA PHE A 133 1.19 -4.87 -0.76
C PHE A 133 2.03 -4.39 0.42
N ILE A 134 1.87 -5.04 1.58
CA ILE A 134 2.65 -4.75 2.78
C ILE A 134 4.15 -4.94 2.51
N MET A 135 4.55 -6.08 1.96
CA MET A 135 5.95 -6.36 1.65
C MET A 135 6.50 -5.47 0.55
N ARG A 136 5.67 -5.08 -0.43
CA ARG A 136 6.10 -4.11 -1.45
C ARG A 136 6.45 -2.77 -0.81
N ASN A 137 5.62 -2.28 0.10
CA ASN A 137 5.85 -1.03 0.82
C ASN A 137 7.11 -1.13 1.71
N LEU A 138 7.28 -2.23 2.44
CA LEU A 138 8.52 -2.50 3.21
C LEU A 138 9.74 -2.46 2.29
N PHE A 139 9.74 -3.20 1.19
CA PHE A 139 10.91 -3.27 0.30
C PHE A 139 11.21 -1.96 -0.42
N TRP A 140 10.20 -1.13 -0.69
CA TRP A 140 10.42 0.22 -1.19
C TRP A 140 10.97 1.15 -0.13
N THR A 141 10.51 1.03 1.12
CA THR A 141 11.12 1.76 2.25
C THR A 141 12.62 1.45 2.33
N MET A 142 12.97 0.17 2.31
CA MET A 142 14.38 -0.25 2.38
C MET A 142 15.20 0.09 1.13
N LYS A 143 14.57 0.40 -0.01
CA LYS A 143 15.25 0.70 -1.27
C LYS A 143 15.38 2.19 -1.54
N TYR A 144 14.35 2.97 -1.21
CA TYR A 144 14.24 4.37 -1.59
C TYR A 144 14.35 5.32 -0.42
N GLY A 145 14.22 4.83 0.82
CA GLY A 145 14.16 5.67 2.01
C GLY A 145 12.82 5.63 2.71
N TYR A 146 12.68 6.39 3.79
CA TYR A 146 11.44 6.44 4.56
C TYR A 146 10.45 7.46 3.99
N SER A 147 9.16 7.16 4.17
CA SER A 147 8.04 8.06 3.92
C SER A 147 7.03 7.95 5.06
N ILE A 148 5.97 8.77 5.03
CA ILE A 148 4.85 8.68 5.98
C ILE A 148 4.17 7.30 6.01
N TYR A 149 4.37 6.46 4.98
CA TYR A 149 3.78 5.12 4.90
C TYR A 149 4.70 4.02 5.43
N SER A 150 5.95 4.33 5.74
CA SER A 150 6.98 3.35 6.13
C SER A 150 6.66 2.68 7.46
N ALA A 151 6.32 3.44 8.51
CA ALA A 151 5.97 2.88 9.82
C ALA A 151 4.85 1.83 9.72
N SER A 152 3.82 2.13 8.92
CA SER A 152 2.69 1.21 8.70
C SER A 152 3.14 -0.12 8.08
N ALA A 153 4.11 -0.11 7.17
CA ALA A 153 4.61 -1.32 6.55
C ALA A 153 5.33 -2.23 7.56
N PHE A 154 6.10 -1.65 8.49
CA PHE A 154 6.73 -2.42 9.57
C PHE A 154 5.69 -2.98 10.54
N ALA A 155 4.71 -2.18 10.95
CA ALA A 155 3.63 -2.65 11.84
C ALA A 155 2.87 -3.84 11.23
N TRP A 156 2.49 -3.74 9.96
CA TRP A 156 1.79 -4.80 9.23
C TRP A 156 2.66 -6.06 9.04
N MET A 157 3.97 -5.92 8.86
CA MET A 157 4.88 -7.08 8.86
C MET A 157 4.93 -7.77 10.22
N GLY A 158 4.87 -7.01 11.31
CA GLY A 158 4.67 -7.54 12.65
C GLY A 158 3.41 -8.39 12.76
N THR A 159 2.28 -7.90 12.26
CA THR A 159 1.02 -8.65 12.20
C THR A 159 1.13 -9.94 11.38
N ILE A 160 1.78 -9.88 10.21
CA ILE A 160 1.98 -11.08 9.36
C ILE A 160 2.78 -12.14 10.12
N PHE A 161 3.92 -11.78 10.72
CA PHE A 161 4.73 -12.75 11.46
C PHE A 161 4.04 -13.26 12.72
N SER A 162 3.25 -12.42 13.40
CA SER A 162 2.43 -12.84 14.54
C SER A 162 1.39 -13.88 14.11
N GLY A 163 0.71 -13.67 12.98
CA GLY A 163 -0.24 -14.64 12.43
C GLY A 163 0.40 -15.97 12.00
N LEU A 164 1.70 -15.96 11.72
CA LEU A 164 2.49 -17.16 11.43
C LEU A 164 3.09 -17.83 12.69
N GLY A 165 2.85 -17.27 13.88
CA GLY A 165 3.41 -17.78 15.14
C GLY A 165 4.89 -17.42 15.39
N ASP A 166 5.50 -16.58 14.55
CA ASP A 166 6.89 -16.13 14.71
C ASP A 166 6.95 -14.86 15.56
N VAL A 167 6.73 -15.04 16.86
CA VAL A 167 6.60 -13.95 17.84
C VAL A 167 7.87 -13.09 17.92
N GLN A 168 9.06 -13.69 17.78
CA GLN A 168 10.32 -12.96 17.85
C GLN A 168 10.49 -12.01 16.65
N THR A 169 10.22 -12.50 15.43
CA THR A 169 10.28 -11.64 14.23
C THR A 169 9.17 -10.59 14.28
N ALA A 170 7.97 -10.96 14.73
CA ALA A 170 6.85 -10.04 14.88
C ALA A 170 7.18 -8.87 15.81
N LYS A 171 7.75 -9.17 16.99
CA LYS A 171 8.18 -8.17 17.98
C LYS A 171 9.20 -7.20 17.38
N ALA A 172 10.22 -7.71 16.67
CA ALA A 172 11.24 -6.87 16.05
C ALA A 172 10.65 -5.83 15.07
N TYR A 173 9.72 -6.26 14.21
CA TYR A 173 9.03 -5.35 13.28
C TYR A 173 8.11 -4.35 13.99
N ALA A 174 7.37 -4.80 15.02
CA ALA A 174 6.46 -3.94 15.77
C ALA A 174 7.21 -2.85 16.57
N GLU A 175 8.27 -3.21 17.29
CA GLU A 175 9.12 -2.24 17.99
C GLU A 175 9.77 -1.25 17.02
N HIS A 176 10.21 -1.73 15.86
CA HIS A 176 10.81 -0.85 14.86
C HIS A 176 9.78 0.12 14.26
N ALA A 177 8.52 -0.31 14.08
CA ALA A 177 7.45 0.58 13.62
C ALA A 177 7.21 1.76 14.58
N ILE A 178 7.27 1.51 15.89
CA ILE A 178 7.12 2.57 16.92
C ILE A 178 8.24 3.60 16.80
N ARG A 179 9.49 3.15 16.68
CA ARG A 179 10.66 4.04 16.56
C ARG A 179 10.56 4.97 15.34
N ILE A 180 10.04 4.47 14.22
CA ILE A 180 9.84 5.30 13.01
C ILE A 180 8.83 6.42 13.27
N ILE A 181 7.80 6.20 14.11
CA ILE A 181 6.79 7.22 14.44
C ILE A 181 7.38 8.30 15.36
N GLU A 182 8.36 7.94 16.18
CA GLU A 182 9.01 8.82 17.14
C GLU A 182 10.13 9.69 16.53
N THR A 183 10.46 9.48 15.24
CA THR A 183 11.50 10.21 14.49
C THR A 183 10.89 11.37 13.69
#